data_AF-A0A3S1HCT4-F1
#
_entry.id   AF-A0A3S1HCT4-F1
#
_cell.length_a   1.000
_cell.length_b   1.000
_cell.length_c   1.000
_cell.angle_alpha   90.00
_cell.angle_beta   90.00
_cell.angle_gamma   90.00
#
_symmetry.space_group_name_H-M   'P 1'
#
loop_
_entity.id
_entity.type
_entity.pdbx_description
1 polymer ?
#
loop_
_entity_poly.entity_id
_entity_poly.type
_entity_poly.pdbx_seq_one_letter_code
_entity_poly.pdbx_strand_id
1 'polypeptide(L)' 'NITLGLPIVRTSVDHGTAFDIAGRGIARESSLIEAIDYALSLTAERAA' A
#
# COMPACT_ATOMS: atom_id res chain seq x y z
N ASN A 1 -0.48 -4.96 -2.90
CA ASN A 1 -0.48 -4.92 -4.39
C ASN A 1 0.68 -4.08 -4.91
N ILE A 2 1.35 -4.53 -5.99
CA ILE A 2 2.48 -3.83 -6.63
C ILE A 2 2.19 -3.71 -8.13
N THR A 3 2.54 -2.57 -8.74
CA THR A 3 2.45 -2.41 -10.20
C THR A 3 3.83 -2.34 -10.82
N LEU A 4 4.08 -3.25 -11.76
CA LEU A 4 5.32 -3.32 -12.53
C LEU A 4 5.19 -2.54 -13.84
N GLY A 5 6.30 -2.05 -14.37
CA GLY A 5 6.37 -1.37 -15.67
C GLY A 5 6.08 0.14 -15.65
N LEU A 6 5.73 0.73 -14.49
CA LEU A 6 5.61 2.18 -14.35
C LEU A 6 6.99 2.85 -14.14
N PRO A 7 7.15 4.12 -14.55
CA PRO A 7 8.38 4.88 -14.30
C PRO A 7 8.53 5.33 -12.83
N ILE A 8 7.60 4.95 -11.96
CA ILE A 8 7.59 5.27 -10.52
C ILE A 8 7.34 4.00 -9.72
N VAL A 9 7.75 4.00 -8.44
CA VAL A 9 7.34 2.96 -7.49
C VAL A 9 5.86 3.16 -7.18
N ARG A 10 5.06 2.10 -7.36
CA ARG A 10 3.62 2.10 -7.04
C ARG A 10 3.23 0.83 -6.32
N THR A 11 2.91 0.99 -5.04
CA THR A 11 2.25 -0.01 -4.20
C THR A 11 0.82 0.44 -3.91
N SER A 12 0.00 -0.47 -3.40
CA SER A 12 -1.39 -0.22 -3.02
C SER A 12 -1.86 -1.30 -2.05
N VAL A 13 -2.86 -0.97 -1.24
CA VAL A 13 -3.64 -1.93 -0.45
C VAL A 13 -4.17 -3.08 -1.32
N ASP A 14 -4.44 -4.21 -0.68
CA ASP A 14 -5.04 -5.43 -1.25
C ASP A 14 -6.56 -5.56 -1.08
N HIS A 15 -7.20 -4.56 -0.47
CA HIS A 15 -8.64 -4.51 -0.27
C HIS A 15 -9.31 -3.35 -1.03
N GLY A 16 -10.65 -3.39 -1.09
CA GLY A 16 -11.48 -2.33 -1.68
C GLY A 16 -11.81 -1.19 -0.70
N THR A 17 -12.86 -0.42 -1.01
CA THR A 17 -13.25 0.78 -0.26
C THR A 17 -13.93 0.50 1.09
N ALA A 18 -14.48 -0.70 1.27
CA ALA A 18 -15.13 -1.13 2.52
C ALA A 18 -16.20 -0.13 3.03
N PHE A 19 -17.06 0.38 2.14
CA PHE A 19 -18.08 1.39 2.47
C PHE A 19 -19.07 0.95 3.54
N ASP A 20 -19.34 -0.34 3.63
CA ASP A 20 -20.18 -0.96 4.65
C ASP A 20 -19.62 -0.79 6.07
N ILE A 21 -18.31 -0.55 6.22
CA ILE A 21 -17.65 -0.35 7.52
C ILE A 21 -17.02 1.03 7.71
N ALA A 22 -17.19 1.94 6.75
CA ALA A 22 -16.64 3.29 6.83
C ALA A 22 -17.16 4.03 8.08
N GLY A 23 -16.26 4.66 8.83
CA GLY A 23 -16.59 5.40 10.05
C GLY A 23 -16.90 4.55 11.28
N ARG A 24 -16.85 3.21 11.19
CA ARG A 24 -17.15 2.31 12.32
C ARG A 24 -15.95 1.99 13.21
N GLY A 25 -14.74 2.39 12.84
CA GLY A 25 -13.52 2.13 13.61
C GLY A 25 -13.07 0.66 13.63
N ILE A 26 -13.56 -0.17 12.70
CA ILE A 26 -13.26 -1.61 12.60
C ILE A 26 -12.46 -2.00 11.36
N ALA A 27 -12.04 -1.01 10.55
CA ALA A 27 -11.16 -1.27 9.42
C ALA A 27 -9.77 -1.69 9.92
N ARG A 28 -9.12 -2.59 9.20
CA ARG A 28 -7.76 -3.03 9.52
C ARG A 28 -6.77 -2.36 8.59
N GLU A 29 -5.77 -1.72 9.16
CA GLU A 29 -4.77 -0.89 8.49
C GLU A 29 -3.55 -1.67 7.98
N SER A 30 -3.40 -2.95 8.35
CA SER A 30 -2.19 -3.72 8.08
C SER A 30 -1.76 -3.70 6.61
N SER A 31 -2.70 -3.85 5.68
CA SER A 31 -2.43 -3.79 4.23
C SER A 31 -1.88 -2.43 3.75
N LEU A 32 -2.35 -1.35 4.37
CA LEU A 32 -1.88 0.00 4.06
C LEU A 32 -0.46 0.21 4.57
N ILE A 33 -0.18 -0.24 5.80
CA ILE A 33 1.15 -0.18 6.40
C ILE A 33 2.14 -0.98 5.53
N GLU A 34 1.83 -2.23 5.21
CA GLU A 34 2.68 -3.08 4.35
C GLU A 34 2.91 -2.45 2.97
N ALA A 35 1.89 -1.83 2.37
CA ALA A 35 2.05 -1.14 1.09
C ALA A 35 3.02 0.05 1.17
N ILE A 36 2.99 0.81 2.28
CA ILE A 36 3.90 1.94 2.52
C ILE A 36 5.32 1.44 2.76
N ASP A 37 5.49 0.49 3.68
CA ASP A 37 6.80 -0.04 4.06
C ASP A 37 7.52 -0.69 2.88
N TYR A 38 6.77 -1.42 2.04
CA TYR A 38 7.34 -2.01 0.84
C TYR A 38 7.70 -0.97 -0.24
N ALA A 39 6.98 0.15 -0.32
CA ALA A 39 7.40 1.24 -1.20
C ALA A 39 8.71 1.87 -0.71
N LEU A 40 8.84 2.06 0.60
CA LEU A 40 10.06 2.60 1.21
C LEU A 40 11.26 1.69 0.96
N SER A 41 11.12 0.37 1.15
CA SER A 41 12.22 -0.58 0.88
C SER A 41 12.69 -0.54 -0.58
N LEU A 42 11.75 -0.57 -1.54
CA LEU A 42 12.08 -0.46 -2.97
C LEU A 42 12.75 0.86 -3.34
N THR A 43 12.39 1.96 -2.67
CA THR A 43 13.04 3.26 -2.91
C THR A 43 14.43 3.34 -2.29
N ALA A 44 14.64 2.74 -1.11
CA ALA A 44 15.95 2.69 -0.46
C ALA A 44 16.96 1.89 -1.30
N GLU A 45 16.53 0.76 -1.89
CA GLU A 45 17.36 -0.05 -2.80
C GLU A 45 17.76 0.71 -4.08
N ARG A 46 16.93 1.63 -4.57
CA ARG A 46 17.24 2.43 -5.78
C ARG A 46 18.24 3.57 -5.54
N ALA A 47 18.43 3.99 -4.30
CA ALA A 47 19.33 5.08 -3.93
C ALA A 47 20.78 4.60 -3.67
N ALA A 48 20.99 3.29 -3.56
CA ALA A 48 22.29 2.64 -3.42
C ALA A 48 22.90 2.30 -4.80
#